data_AF-A0A2V9CSJ5-F1
#
_entry.id   AF-A0A2V9CSJ5-F1
#
_cell.length_a   1.000
_cell.length_b   1.000
_cell.length_c   1.000
_cell.angle_alpha   90.00
_cell.angle_beta   90.00
_cell.angle_gamma   90.00
#
_symmetry.space_group_name_H-M   'P 1'
#
loop_
_entity.id
_entity.type
_entity.pdbx_description
1 polymer ?
#
loop_
_entity_poly.entity_id
_entity_poly.type
_entity_poly.pdbx_seq_one_letter_code
_entity_poly.pdbx_strand_id
1 'polypeptide(L)'
;MPPRFALGPSLVWLPALVFLFATGHWMKALFLLAWGAMVVGIADNIVRPLIIMARVQLHPLVLLFALVGGVQQFGFAGLFIGPVVMSLILALWRRFTSKLERPKRNRLPSDWKLLLSEYMRG
;
A
#
# COMPACT_ATOMS: atom_id res chain seq x y z
N MET A 1 -5.11 -17.53 -4.19
CA MET A 1 -4.77 -17.18 -2.79
C MET A 1 -6.10 -16.87 -2.09
N PRO A 2 -6.57 -17.68 -1.13
CA PRO A 2 -7.89 -17.46 -0.55
C PRO A 2 -7.90 -16.12 0.22
N PRO A 3 -8.99 -15.35 0.14
CA PRO A 3 -9.14 -14.10 0.88
C PRO A 3 -9.17 -14.41 2.38
N ARG A 4 -8.12 -14.00 3.09
CA ARG A 4 -8.03 -14.11 4.55
C ARG A 4 -8.92 -13.02 5.12
N PHE A 5 -10.13 -13.42 5.46
CA PHE A 5 -11.18 -12.57 5.98
C PHE A 5 -10.63 -11.57 7.01
N ALA A 6 -10.82 -10.28 6.75
CA ALA A 6 -10.60 -9.17 7.69
C ALA A 6 -11.70 -9.17 8.77
N LEU A 7 -12.02 -10.34 9.34
CA LEU A 7 -13.10 -10.54 10.29
C LEU A 7 -12.60 -10.58 11.75
N GLY A 8 -11.29 -10.59 11.98
CA GLY A 8 -10.73 -10.79 13.33
C GLY A 8 -11.28 -9.81 14.38
N PRO A 9 -11.29 -8.49 14.11
CA PRO A 9 -11.78 -7.53 15.08
C PRO A 9 -13.31 -7.47 15.18
N SER A 10 -14.00 -7.46 14.03
CA SER A 10 -15.46 -7.36 13.94
C SER A 10 -16.19 -8.56 14.55
N LEU A 11 -15.59 -9.75 14.51
CA LEU A 11 -16.14 -10.96 15.12
C LEU A 11 -16.14 -10.92 16.66
N VAL A 12 -15.33 -10.07 17.29
CA VAL A 12 -15.22 -9.97 18.76
C VAL A 12 -16.19 -8.94 19.33
N TRP A 13 -16.34 -7.78 18.70
CA TRP A 13 -17.19 -6.71 19.25
C TRP A 13 -18.67 -6.81 18.84
N LEU A 14 -19.00 -7.48 17.72
CA LEU A 14 -20.39 -7.75 17.32
C LEU A 14 -21.18 -8.55 18.37
N PRO A 15 -20.68 -9.68 18.90
CA PRO A 15 -21.37 -10.42 19.96
C PRO A 15 -21.56 -9.60 21.25
N ALA A 16 -20.54 -8.79 21.62
CA ALA A 16 -20.61 -7.91 22.77
C ALA A 16 -21.67 -6.82 22.61
N LEU A 17 -21.82 -6.28 21.40
CA LEU A 17 -22.87 -5.32 21.06
C LEU A 17 -24.27 -5.95 21.21
N VAL A 18 -24.47 -7.16 20.67
CA VAL A 18 -25.73 -7.90 20.78
C VAL A 18 -26.07 -8.19 22.25
N PHE A 19 -25.07 -8.57 23.04
CA PHE A 19 -25.24 -8.82 24.48
C PHE A 19 -25.63 -7.55 25.26
N LEU A 20 -25.04 -6.40 24.94
CA LEU A 20 -25.38 -5.12 25.58
C LEU A 20 -26.79 -4.64 25.22
N PHE A 21 -27.24 -4.86 23.99
CA PHE A 21 -28.64 -4.62 23.61
C PHE A 21 -29.59 -5.56 24.36
N ALA A 22 -29.26 -6.86 24.44
CA ALA A 22 -30.09 -7.85 25.14
C ALA A 22 -30.20 -7.59 26.65
N THR A 23 -29.19 -6.98 27.26
CA THR A 23 -29.17 -6.62 28.69
C THR A 23 -29.73 -5.22 28.98
N GLY A 24 -30.31 -4.54 27.97
CA GLY A 24 -30.98 -3.23 28.14
C GLY A 24 -30.03 -2.05 28.38
N HIS A 25 -28.72 -2.21 28.16
CA HIS A 25 -27.73 -1.15 28.35
C HIS A 25 -27.51 -0.32 27.08
N TRP A 26 -28.57 0.36 26.63
CA TRP A 26 -28.63 1.10 25.34
C TRP A 26 -27.50 2.11 25.15
N MET A 27 -27.15 2.88 26.18
CA MET A 27 -26.07 3.88 26.11
C MET A 27 -24.70 3.23 25.86
N LYS A 28 -24.41 2.13 26.55
CA LYS A 28 -23.15 1.39 26.38
C LYS A 28 -23.12 0.70 25.00
N ALA A 29 -24.26 0.21 24.53
CA ALA A 29 -24.38 -0.43 23.22
C ALA A 29 -24.11 0.57 22.09
N LEU A 30 -24.71 1.76 22.16
CA LEU A 30 -24.50 2.81 21.16
C LEU A 30 -23.06 3.31 21.15
N PHE A 31 -22.45 3.47 22.32
CA PHE A 31 -21.04 3.81 22.44
C PHE A 31 -20.14 2.74 21.81
N LEU A 32 -20.40 1.46 22.10
CA LEU A 32 -19.65 0.35 21.54
C LEU A 32 -19.83 0.24 20.02
N LEU A 33 -21.03 0.54 19.50
CA LEU A 33 -21.32 0.60 18.07
C LEU A 33 -20.50 1.68 17.37
N ALA A 34 -20.56 2.91 17.88
CA ALA A 34 -19.86 4.05 17.31
C ALA A 34 -18.33 3.85 17.40
N TRP A 35 -17.85 3.40 18.57
CA TRP A 35 -16.43 3.14 18.80
C TRP A 35 -15.92 1.97 17.95
N GLY A 36 -16.66 0.86 17.89
CA GLY A 36 -16.34 -0.30 17.08
C GLY A 36 -16.28 0.07 15.59
N ALA A 37 -17.30 0.72 15.05
CA ALA A 37 -17.33 1.12 13.65
C ALA A 37 -16.22 2.12 13.29
N MET A 38 -15.97 3.11 14.15
CA MET A 38 -14.98 4.16 13.88
C MET A 38 -13.56 3.68 14.11
N VAL A 39 -13.22 3.13 15.28
CA VAL A 39 -11.85 2.77 15.63
C VAL A 39 -11.41 1.50 14.92
N VAL A 40 -12.24 0.47 14.89
CA VAL A 40 -11.90 -0.80 14.23
C VAL A 40 -11.93 -0.63 12.71
N GLY A 41 -12.93 0.07 12.18
CA GLY A 41 -13.02 0.36 10.74
C GLY A 41 -11.84 1.20 10.24
N ILE A 42 -11.39 2.18 11.03
CA ILE A 42 -10.19 2.96 10.71
C ILE A 42 -8.93 2.12 10.90
N ALA A 43 -8.81 1.33 11.97
CA ALA A 43 -7.64 0.49 12.20
C ALA A 43 -7.42 -0.52 11.06
N ASP A 44 -8.47 -1.23 10.63
CA ASP A 44 -8.36 -2.18 9.51
C ASP A 44 -8.05 -1.48 8.17
N ASN A 45 -8.53 -0.23 7.98
CA ASN A 45 -8.28 0.58 6.79
C ASN A 45 -6.94 1.33 6.78
N ILE A 46 -6.32 1.62 7.93
CA ILE A 46 -5.04 2.35 8.03
C ILE A 46 -3.85 1.39 8.21
N VAL A 47 -4.01 0.31 8.95
CA VAL A 47 -2.92 -0.65 9.21
C VAL A 47 -2.48 -1.33 7.91
N ARG A 48 -3.42 -1.64 7.00
CA ARG A 48 -3.11 -2.19 5.68
C ARG A 48 -2.23 -1.26 4.83
N PRO A 49 -2.59 0.01 4.59
CA PRO A 49 -1.73 0.91 3.84
C PRO A 49 -0.41 1.19 4.56
N LEU A 50 -0.35 1.27 5.90
CA LEU A 50 0.92 1.46 6.62
C LEU A 50 1.93 0.32 6.37
N ILE A 51 1.45 -0.93 6.41
CA ILE A 51 2.27 -2.11 6.14
C ILE A 51 2.69 -2.18 4.66
N ILE A 52 1.84 -1.70 3.74
CA ILE A 52 2.14 -1.67 2.30
C ILE A 52 3.10 -0.52 1.95
N MET A 53 2.97 0.64 2.61
CA MET A 53 3.83 1.82 2.43
C MET A 53 5.29 1.54 2.79
N ALA A 54 5.55 0.60 3.71
CA ALA A 54 6.92 0.16 4.04
C ALA A 54 7.69 -0.42 2.84
N ARG A 55 7.01 -0.83 1.76
CA ARG A 55 7.65 -1.33 0.52
C ARG A 55 7.70 -0.29 -0.60
N VAL A 56 7.03 0.84 -0.46
CA VAL A 56 7.08 1.91 -1.46
C VAL A 56 8.09 2.94 -1.01
N GLN A 57 9.30 2.90 -1.58
CA GLN A 57 10.33 3.92 -1.42
C GLN A 57 9.87 5.25 -2.07
N LEU A 58 8.90 5.92 -1.48
CA LEU A 58 8.55 7.30 -1.81
C LEU A 58 9.39 8.20 -0.93
N HIS A 59 10.13 9.11 -1.56
CA HIS A 59 10.90 10.09 -0.83
C HIS A 59 9.93 10.98 -0.02
N PRO A 60 10.19 11.27 1.28
CA PRO A 60 9.24 11.97 2.15
C PRO A 60 8.75 13.32 1.60
N LEU A 61 9.62 14.02 0.88
CA LEU A 61 9.29 15.30 0.22
C LEU A 61 8.14 15.14 -0.78
N VAL A 62 8.14 14.05 -1.56
CA VAL A 62 7.13 13.79 -2.58
C VAL A 62 5.76 13.54 -1.94
N LEU A 63 5.74 12.85 -0.80
CA LEU A 63 4.53 12.67 0.00
C LEU A 63 4.05 14.00 0.59
N LEU A 64 4.96 14.83 1.11
CA LEU A 64 4.64 16.18 1.60
C LEU A 64 3.97 17.04 0.53
N PHE A 65 4.54 17.09 -0.68
CA PHE A 65 3.96 17.83 -1.79
C PHE A 65 2.59 17.26 -2.20
N ALA A 66 2.44 15.94 -2.22
CA ALA A 66 1.16 15.30 -2.52
C ALA A 66 0.07 15.67 -1.50
N LEU A 67 0.41 15.68 -0.21
CA LEU A 67 -0.52 16.04 0.86
C LEU A 67 -0.85 17.54 0.86
N VAL A 68 0.15 18.42 0.81
CA VAL A 68 -0.06 19.88 0.82
C VAL A 68 -0.81 20.32 -0.44
N GLY A 69 -0.41 19.84 -1.62
CA GLY A 69 -1.09 20.14 -2.87
C GLY A 69 -2.49 19.55 -2.94
N GLY A 70 -2.66 18.33 -2.42
CA GLY A 70 -3.98 17.69 -2.31
C GLY A 70 -4.92 18.48 -1.42
N VAL A 71 -4.46 18.92 -0.25
CA VAL A 71 -5.28 19.70 0.69
C VAL A 71 -5.62 21.08 0.16
N GLN A 72 -4.69 21.75 -0.51
CA GLN A 72 -4.95 23.03 -1.17
C GLN A 72 -6.08 22.92 -2.21
N GLN A 73 -6.11 21.84 -3.01
CA GLN A 73 -7.07 21.70 -4.11
C GLN A 73 -8.41 21.07 -3.70
N PHE A 74 -8.39 20.08 -2.78
CA PHE A 74 -9.53 19.25 -2.41
C PHE A 74 -9.89 19.32 -0.92
N GLY A 75 -9.26 20.21 -0.14
CA GLY A 75 -9.48 20.32 1.30
C GLY A 75 -9.09 19.04 2.05
N PHE A 76 -9.84 18.67 3.08
CA PHE A 76 -9.52 17.49 3.90
C PHE A 76 -9.51 16.18 3.08
N ALA A 77 -10.38 16.05 2.07
CA ALA A 77 -10.38 14.90 1.15
C ALA A 77 -9.04 14.77 0.38
N GLY A 78 -8.34 15.88 0.20
CA GLY A 78 -7.01 15.97 -0.40
C GLY A 78 -5.92 15.15 0.27
N LEU A 79 -6.06 14.85 1.57
CA LEU A 79 -5.13 13.97 2.29
C LEU A 79 -5.13 12.53 1.75
N PHE A 80 -6.25 12.07 1.19
CA PHE A 80 -6.36 10.76 0.56
C PHE A 80 -6.12 10.84 -0.95
N ILE A 81 -6.71 11.84 -1.61
CA ILE A 81 -6.63 12.00 -3.07
C ILE A 81 -5.19 12.29 -3.51
N GLY A 82 -4.47 13.17 -2.80
CA GLY A 82 -3.11 13.58 -3.13
C GLY A 82 -2.13 12.40 -3.27
N PRO A 83 -1.96 11.57 -2.23
CA PRO A 83 -1.09 10.40 -2.29
C PRO A 83 -1.50 9.38 -3.36
N VAL A 84 -2.79 9.19 -3.61
CA VAL A 84 -3.31 8.27 -4.64
C VAL A 84 -2.90 8.74 -6.04
N VAL A 85 -3.13 10.03 -6.35
CA VAL A 85 -2.76 10.62 -7.65
C VAL A 85 -1.24 10.61 -7.82
N MET A 86 -0.48 11.00 -6.80
CA MET A 86 0.98 10.98 -6.84
C MET A 86 1.52 9.55 -7.07
N SER A 87 0.93 8.54 -6.44
CA SER A 87 1.30 7.13 -6.64
C SER A 87 1.09 6.69 -8.09
N LEU A 88 -0.02 7.12 -8.72
CA LEU A 88 -0.32 6.81 -10.11
C LEU A 88 0.71 7.45 -11.07
N ILE A 89 1.02 8.74 -10.87
CA ILE A 89 2.02 9.46 -11.67
C ILE A 89 3.38 8.77 -11.57
N LEU A 90 3.83 8.43 -10.36
CA LEU A 90 5.12 7.78 -10.16
C LEU A 90 5.17 6.36 -10.72
N ALA A 91 4.06 5.62 -10.65
CA ALA A 91 3.96 4.29 -11.26
C ALA A 91 4.11 4.37 -12.79
N LEU A 92 3.43 5.34 -13.42
CA LEU A 92 3.58 5.61 -14.84
C LEU A 92 5.01 6.05 -15.17
N TRP A 93 5.57 6.99 -14.41
CA TRP A 93 6.93 7.48 -14.59
C TRP A 93 7.96 6.34 -14.57
N ARG A 94 7.90 5.47 -13.57
CA ARG A 94 8.78 4.28 -13.46
C ARG A 94 8.63 3.35 -14.66
N ARG A 95 7.42 3.16 -15.18
CA ARG A 95 7.18 2.35 -16.39
C ARG A 95 7.78 2.98 -17.66
N PHE A 96 7.78 4.32 -17.75
CA PHE A 96 8.42 5.01 -18.87
C PHE A 96 9.95 4.98 -18.76
N THR A 97 10.52 5.25 -17.58
CA THR A 97 11.99 5.25 -17.40
C THR A 97 12.59 3.85 -17.53
N SER A 98 11.91 2.80 -17.04
CA SER A 98 12.36 1.42 -17.23
C SER A 98 12.40 0.95 -18.69
N LYS A 99 11.69 1.62 -19.61
CA LYS A 99 11.84 1.36 -21.05
C LYS A 99 13.13 1.93 -21.63
N LEU A 100 13.71 2.95 -20.99
CA LEU A 100 14.93 3.62 -21.44
C LEU A 100 16.20 2.95 -20.90
N GLU A 101 16.12 2.21 -19.79
CA GLU A 101 17.21 1.39 -19.24
C GLU A 101 17.38 0.03 -19.96
N ARG A 102 17.55 0.04 -21.27
CA ARG A 102 18.15 -1.10 -22.00
C ARG A 102 19.35 -0.62 -22.79
N PRO A 103 20.54 -0.94 -22.28
CA PRO A 103 21.26 -2.01 -22.93
C PRO A 103 21.40 -3.18 -21.96
N LYS A 104 20.95 -4.37 -22.38
CA LYS A 104 21.47 -5.62 -21.82
C LYS A 104 22.99 -5.49 -21.89
N ARG A 105 23.66 -5.24 -20.76
CA ARG A 105 25.11 -5.36 -20.67
C ARG A 105 25.42 -6.76 -21.17
N ASN A 106 26.12 -6.76 -22.30
CA ASN A 106 26.41 -7.91 -23.12
C ASN A 106 26.78 -9.08 -22.20
N ARG A 107 26.22 -10.27 -22.45
CA ARG A 107 26.77 -11.51 -21.91
C ARG A 107 28.12 -11.68 -22.60
N LEU A 108 29.14 -10.98 -22.10
CA LEU A 108 30.52 -11.39 -22.35
C LEU A 108 30.58 -12.83 -21.85
N PRO A 109 30.95 -13.80 -22.71
CA PRO A 109 31.14 -15.16 -22.27
C PRO A 109 32.13 -15.10 -21.12
N SER A 110 31.69 -15.45 -19.91
CA SER A 110 32.55 -15.53 -18.74
C SER A 110 33.67 -16.56 -18.93
N ASP A 111 33.50 -17.42 -19.94
CA ASP A 111 34.47 -18.40 -20.33
C ASP A 111 35.27 -17.93 -21.55
N TRP A 112 36.37 -17.24 -21.28
CA TRP A 112 37.38 -16.86 -22.26
C TRP A 112 37.99 -18.07 -22.98
N LYS A 113 37.84 -19.28 -22.42
CA LYS A 113 38.25 -20.54 -23.05
C LYS A 113 37.45 -20.85 -24.31
N LEU A 114 36.18 -20.46 -24.38
CA LEU A 114 35.36 -20.64 -25.59
C LEU A 114 35.92 -19.80 -26.75
N LEU A 115 36.25 -18.54 -26.49
CA LEU A 115 36.80 -17.61 -27.48
C LEU A 115 38.17 -18.07 -27.99
N LEU A 116 39.03 -18.56 -27.11
CA LEU A 116 40.35 -19.08 -27.51
C LEU A 116 40.25 -20.42 -28.24
N SER A 117 39.32 -21.29 -27.86
CA SER A 117 39.15 -22.58 -28.54
C SER A 117 38.67 -22.43 -29.98
N GLU A 118 37.97 -21.34 -30.31
CA GLU A 118 37.49 -21.05 -31.66
C GLU A 118 38.59 -20.40 -32.52
N TYR A 119 39.43 -19.54 -31.92
CA TYR A 119 40.60 -18.97 -32.60
C TYR A 119 41.70 -19.99 -32.88
N MET A 120 41.92 -20.97 -31.98
CA MET A 120 42.92 -22.04 -32.15
C MET A 120 42.44 -23.20 -33.04
N ARG A 121 41.17 -23.20 -33.47
CA ARG A 121 40.57 -24.23 -34.35
C ARG A 121 40.44 -23.80 -35.82
N GLY A 122 40.74 -22.54 -36.13
CA GLY A 122 40.88 -22.04 -37.51
C GLY A 122 42.34 -21.99 -37.93
#